data_AF-A0A2L0GIK8-F1
#
_entry.id   AF-A0A2L0GIK8-F1
#
_cell.length_a   1.000
_cell.length_b   1.000
_cell.length_c   1.000
_cell.angle_alpha   90.00
_cell.angle_beta   90.00
_cell.angle_gamma   90.00
#
_symmetry.space_group_name_H-M   'P 1'
#
loop_
_entity.id
_entity.type
_entity.pdbx_description
1 polymer ?
#
loop_
_entity_poly.entity_id
_entity_poly.type
_entity_poly.pdbx_seq_one_letter_code
_entity_poly.pdbx_strand_id
1 'polypeptide(L)'
;MTLAPTQPTRSRFSFAIKAGAAIGLLLLADGLLYGYQGGAVLGLFALVWVAVLALARPAVRRARGGWAALALAALYAAALIHDPGPLATLLLLAAIGTAALLPGHVFDHAGLWALRLIMLGLKAPLRPLRDGWRLASLSGNGGLLGKAMILNIVLPLTGGALFLALFASANPVLDQALSGITLPDLSALIGHVFLMGLVLVFVWPTLRPRALRLAGGAGGAGLGLGQRWPHPSVTMMLMALAVFNAVFALQNALDIVFLWSGAPLPVGVTLAEYAHRGAYTLIATALLAGLFVLVALRPGSQAAGTPLVRVLVLVWVGQNLLLVASSILRLADYIAAYSLTEWRIAALAWMLLVASGLMLICWRLMTGRSAAWLINANALAAGAVLTAASLADTGAIAARWNVDNLRDPAQLDLCYLERLDSSALLPLIDLARAPVGPAMRDRAAYLSVRAHRRLAAQQADWQSWTLRGALRLAEAEAKLAAAPLAQPRAARHGRTCGGEILPPPAPPVTLPTAPLTQDENP
;
A
#
# COMPACT_ATOMS: atom_id res chain seq x y z
N MET A 1 -37.25 19.49 -48.60
CA MET A 1 -36.89 18.23 -47.92
C MET A 1 -35.55 18.39 -47.25
N THR A 2 -35.55 18.73 -45.96
CA THR A 2 -34.35 18.88 -45.13
C THR A 2 -33.98 17.52 -44.55
N LEU A 3 -32.86 16.96 -45.00
CA LEU A 3 -32.32 15.69 -44.49
C LEU A 3 -31.91 15.87 -43.02
N ALA A 4 -32.62 15.19 -42.12
CA ALA A 4 -32.26 15.08 -40.73
C ALA A 4 -30.91 14.33 -40.59
N PRO A 5 -29.95 14.82 -39.80
CA PRO A 5 -28.70 14.11 -39.60
C PRO A 5 -28.96 12.83 -38.80
N THR A 6 -28.83 11.68 -39.46
CA THR A 6 -28.84 10.37 -38.83
C THR A 6 -27.71 10.30 -37.81
N GLN A 7 -28.03 10.33 -36.52
CA GLN A 7 -27.03 10.11 -35.48
C GLN A 7 -26.45 8.70 -35.61
N PRO A 8 -25.12 8.52 -35.49
CA PRO A 8 -24.48 7.23 -35.69
C PRO A 8 -24.91 6.22 -34.60
N THR A 9 -25.57 5.15 -35.03
CA THR A 9 -26.05 4.02 -34.22
C THR A 9 -24.96 3.35 -33.37
N ARG A 10 -23.68 3.44 -33.77
CA ARG A 10 -22.51 2.89 -33.05
C ARG A 10 -22.36 3.37 -31.59
N SER A 11 -22.82 4.59 -31.25
CA SER A 11 -22.60 5.14 -29.90
C SER A 11 -23.48 4.46 -28.83
N ARG A 12 -24.71 4.05 -29.19
CA ARG A 12 -25.68 3.41 -28.29
C ARG A 12 -25.26 1.98 -27.93
N PHE A 13 -24.84 1.18 -28.91
CA PHE A 13 -24.34 -0.18 -28.68
C PHE A 13 -23.08 -0.19 -27.79
N SER A 14 -22.18 0.80 -27.95
CA SER A 14 -21.00 0.95 -27.08
C SER A 14 -21.35 1.34 -25.63
N PHE A 15 -22.51 1.95 -25.38
CA PHE A 15 -22.99 2.20 -24.02
C PHE A 15 -23.50 0.93 -23.36
N ALA A 16 -24.40 0.20 -24.03
CA ALA A 16 -25.00 -1.01 -23.49
C ALA A 16 -23.97 -2.09 -23.14
N ILE A 17 -22.97 -2.31 -24.01
CA ILE A 17 -21.89 -3.28 -23.75
C ILE A 17 -21.11 -2.91 -22.47
N LYS A 18 -20.81 -1.62 -22.25
CA LYS A 18 -20.07 -1.17 -21.07
C LYS A 18 -20.92 -1.24 -19.80
N ALA A 19 -22.21 -0.96 -19.91
CA ALA A 19 -23.16 -1.12 -18.80
C ALA A 19 -23.30 -2.60 -18.41
N GLY A 20 -23.50 -3.49 -19.40
CA GLY A 20 -23.53 -4.94 -19.17
C GLY A 20 -22.23 -5.47 -18.58
N ALA A 21 -21.07 -5.01 -19.07
CA ALA A 21 -19.77 -5.35 -18.49
C ALA A 21 -19.61 -4.88 -17.03
N ALA A 22 -20.08 -3.68 -16.70
CA ALA A 22 -20.05 -3.18 -15.34
C ALA A 22 -20.97 -4.01 -14.42
N ILE A 23 -22.19 -4.32 -14.87
CA ILE A 23 -23.14 -5.16 -14.12
C ILE A 23 -22.57 -6.56 -13.92
N GLY A 24 -21.96 -7.16 -14.94
CA GLY A 24 -21.29 -8.46 -14.82
C GLY A 24 -20.17 -8.46 -13.80
N LEU A 25 -19.33 -7.41 -13.78
CA LEU A 25 -18.29 -7.25 -12.76
C LEU A 25 -18.87 -7.02 -11.37
N LEU A 26 -19.98 -6.30 -11.24
CA LEU A 26 -20.66 -6.12 -9.96
C LEU A 26 -21.18 -7.45 -9.42
N LEU A 27 -21.94 -8.21 -10.21
CA LEU A 27 -22.47 -9.52 -9.80
C LEU A 27 -21.35 -10.49 -9.42
N LEU A 28 -20.25 -10.47 -10.18
CA LEU A 28 -19.06 -11.26 -9.85
C LEU A 28 -18.42 -10.81 -8.53
N ALA A 29 -18.30 -9.51 -8.30
CA ALA A 29 -17.75 -8.98 -7.06
C ALA A 29 -18.63 -9.33 -5.85
N ASP A 30 -19.95 -9.31 -6.01
CA ASP A 30 -20.89 -9.71 -4.96
C ASP A 30 -20.72 -11.19 -4.59
N GLY A 31 -20.64 -12.08 -5.59
CA GLY A 31 -20.41 -13.51 -5.33
C GLY A 31 -19.03 -13.84 -4.75
N LEU A 32 -17.97 -13.12 -5.15
CA LEU A 32 -16.59 -13.43 -4.74
C LEU A 32 -16.10 -12.65 -3.52
N LEU A 33 -16.53 -11.40 -3.35
CA LEU A 33 -15.98 -10.46 -2.35
C LEU A 33 -16.94 -10.17 -1.20
N TYR A 34 -18.20 -10.62 -1.27
CA TYR A 34 -19.09 -10.52 -0.12
C TYR A 34 -18.59 -11.45 1.00
N GLY A 35 -18.33 -10.88 2.18
CA GLY A 35 -17.67 -11.60 3.28
C GLY A 35 -16.15 -11.75 3.14
N TYR A 36 -15.51 -11.02 2.22
CA TYR A 36 -14.07 -11.12 1.92
C TYR A 36 -13.18 -11.14 3.18
N GLN A 37 -12.39 -12.20 3.32
CA GLN A 37 -11.48 -12.44 4.46
C GLN A 37 -9.99 -12.33 4.10
N GLY A 38 -9.65 -11.67 2.98
CA GLY A 38 -8.24 -11.42 2.65
C GLY A 38 -7.56 -12.46 1.75
N GLY A 39 -8.30 -13.27 1.00
CA GLY A 39 -7.75 -14.32 0.12
C GLY A 39 -7.58 -13.95 -1.36
N ALA A 40 -7.15 -14.94 -2.16
CA ALA A 40 -6.82 -14.82 -3.58
C ALA A 40 -8.00 -14.40 -4.49
N VAL A 41 -9.24 -14.48 -3.98
CA VAL A 41 -10.47 -14.08 -4.68
C VAL A 41 -10.42 -12.62 -5.16
N LEU A 42 -9.72 -11.73 -4.45
CA LEU A 42 -9.50 -10.35 -4.87
C LEU A 42 -8.65 -10.27 -6.15
N GLY A 43 -7.60 -11.09 -6.23
CA GLY A 43 -6.74 -11.17 -7.42
C GLY A 43 -7.45 -11.83 -8.61
N LEU A 44 -8.30 -12.82 -8.36
CA LEU A 44 -9.16 -13.42 -9.41
C LEU A 44 -10.14 -12.39 -9.98
N PHE A 45 -10.85 -11.65 -9.11
CA PHE A 45 -11.72 -10.56 -9.52
C PHE A 45 -10.96 -9.51 -10.34
N ALA A 46 -9.76 -9.11 -9.88
CA ALA A 46 -8.91 -8.17 -10.59
C ALA A 46 -8.52 -8.67 -12.00
N LEU A 47 -8.18 -9.96 -12.14
CA LEU A 47 -7.83 -10.55 -13.44
C LEU A 47 -9.03 -10.49 -14.41
N VAL A 48 -10.23 -10.82 -13.93
CA VAL A 48 -11.46 -10.70 -14.74
C VAL A 48 -11.73 -9.25 -15.10
N TRP A 49 -11.52 -8.31 -14.18
CA TRP A 49 -11.68 -6.88 -14.47
C TRP A 49 -10.70 -6.40 -15.56
N VAL A 50 -9.44 -6.83 -15.53
CA VAL A 50 -8.45 -6.53 -16.59
C VAL A 50 -8.90 -7.11 -17.94
N ALA A 51 -9.37 -8.35 -17.97
CA ALA A 51 -9.89 -8.99 -19.18
C ALA A 51 -11.11 -8.25 -19.74
N VAL A 52 -12.07 -7.90 -18.88
CA VAL A 52 -13.27 -7.12 -19.25
C VAL A 52 -12.86 -5.75 -19.80
N LEU A 53 -11.88 -5.06 -19.20
CA LEU A 53 -11.38 -3.79 -19.71
C LEU A 53 -10.81 -3.94 -21.13
N ALA A 54 -10.02 -4.98 -21.38
CA ALA A 54 -9.41 -5.26 -22.69
C ALA A 54 -10.46 -5.59 -23.77
N LEU A 55 -11.51 -6.33 -23.41
CA LEU A 55 -12.60 -6.75 -24.31
C LEU A 55 -13.60 -5.62 -24.56
N ALA A 56 -14.11 -4.97 -23.51
CA ALA A 56 -15.11 -3.92 -23.60
C ALA A 56 -14.56 -2.61 -24.19
N ARG A 57 -13.23 -2.44 -24.23
CA ARG A 57 -12.56 -1.29 -24.84
C ARG A 57 -11.44 -1.69 -25.81
N PRO A 58 -11.78 -2.01 -27.07
CA PRO A 58 -10.79 -2.30 -28.12
C PRO A 58 -9.74 -1.20 -28.32
N ALA A 59 -10.07 0.06 -28.00
CA ALA A 59 -9.15 1.19 -28.07
C ALA A 59 -7.93 1.05 -27.12
N VAL A 60 -8.08 0.34 -25.99
CA VAL A 60 -6.96 0.07 -25.06
C VAL A 60 -5.91 -0.80 -25.73
N ARG A 61 -6.34 -1.87 -26.42
CA ARG A 61 -5.44 -2.80 -27.13
C ARG A 61 -4.72 -2.16 -28.31
N ARG A 62 -5.28 -1.09 -28.88
CA ARG A 62 -4.68 -0.35 -30.01
C ARG A 62 -3.80 0.83 -29.57
N ALA A 63 -3.88 1.24 -28.31
CA ALA A 63 -3.09 2.36 -27.81
C ALA A 63 -1.61 1.96 -27.66
N ARG A 64 -0.69 2.90 -27.95
CA ARG A 64 0.74 2.70 -27.68
C ARG A 64 0.96 2.48 -26.18
N GLY A 65 1.58 1.36 -25.82
CA GLY A 65 1.77 0.96 -24.41
C GLY A 65 0.54 0.35 -23.74
N GLY A 66 -0.59 0.19 -24.44
CA GLY A 66 -1.81 -0.39 -23.88
C GLY A 66 -1.63 -1.83 -23.40
N TRP A 67 -0.96 -2.67 -24.21
CA TRP A 67 -0.61 -4.04 -23.81
C TRP A 67 0.36 -4.10 -22.63
N ALA A 68 1.33 -3.17 -22.54
CA ALA A 68 2.24 -3.10 -21.40
C ALA A 68 1.49 -2.75 -20.10
N ALA A 69 0.54 -1.80 -20.16
CA ALA A 69 -0.29 -1.45 -19.01
C ALA A 69 -1.23 -2.60 -18.59
N LEU A 70 -1.82 -3.31 -19.56
CA LEU A 70 -2.62 -4.52 -19.29
C LEU A 70 -1.77 -5.66 -18.70
N ALA A 71 -0.55 -5.86 -19.20
CA ALA A 71 0.38 -6.86 -18.67
C ALA A 71 0.81 -6.53 -17.24
N LEU A 72 1.10 -5.26 -16.93
CA LEU A 72 1.36 -4.81 -15.55
C LEU A 72 0.12 -5.01 -14.66
N ALA A 73 -1.07 -4.70 -15.15
CA ALA A 73 -2.30 -4.93 -14.38
C ALA A 73 -2.52 -6.44 -14.11
N ALA A 74 -2.25 -7.30 -15.10
CA ALA A 74 -2.31 -8.75 -14.94
C ALA A 74 -1.23 -9.26 -13.96
N LEU A 75 -0.02 -8.71 -13.99
CA LEU A 75 1.05 -9.00 -13.03
C LEU A 75 0.60 -8.68 -11.60
N TYR A 76 0.01 -7.50 -11.36
CA TYR A 76 -0.46 -7.14 -10.03
C TYR A 76 -1.71 -7.90 -9.60
N ALA A 77 -2.57 -8.32 -10.55
CA ALA A 77 -3.65 -9.26 -10.26
C ALA A 77 -3.09 -10.62 -9.82
N ALA A 78 -2.05 -11.12 -10.49
CA ALA A 78 -1.34 -12.34 -10.08
C ALA A 78 -0.63 -12.18 -8.72
N ALA A 79 -0.08 -11.00 -8.43
CA ALA A 79 0.48 -10.68 -7.12
C ALA A 79 -0.58 -10.79 -6.02
N LEU A 80 -1.80 -10.29 -6.26
CA LEU A 80 -2.93 -10.43 -5.33
C LEU A 80 -3.45 -11.87 -5.22
N ILE A 81 -3.32 -12.71 -6.25
CA ILE A 81 -3.61 -14.15 -6.13
C ILE A 81 -2.55 -14.82 -5.25
N HIS A 82 -1.29 -14.39 -5.38
CA HIS A 82 -0.18 -14.90 -4.60
C HIS A 82 -0.33 -14.54 -3.11
N ASP A 83 -0.47 -13.26 -2.80
CA ASP A 83 -0.69 -12.75 -1.45
C ASP A 83 -1.38 -11.36 -1.51
N PRO A 84 -2.66 -11.25 -1.13
CA PRO A 84 -3.39 -9.98 -1.18
C PRO A 84 -2.79 -8.93 -0.25
N GLY A 85 -2.46 -7.76 -0.81
CA GLY A 85 -1.89 -6.65 -0.03
C GLY A 85 -2.31 -5.27 -0.53
N PRO A 86 -2.22 -4.25 0.34
CA PRO A 86 -2.59 -2.88 -0.02
C PRO A 86 -1.68 -2.30 -1.11
N LEU A 87 -0.39 -2.62 -1.07
CA LEU A 87 0.58 -2.16 -2.08
C LEU A 87 0.26 -2.73 -3.48
N ALA A 88 0.05 -4.05 -3.59
CA ALA A 88 -0.32 -4.69 -4.85
C ALA A 88 -1.66 -4.15 -5.38
N THR A 89 -2.62 -3.86 -4.50
CA THR A 89 -3.92 -3.26 -4.85
C THR A 89 -3.73 -1.85 -5.43
N LEU A 90 -2.90 -1.01 -4.81
CA LEU A 90 -2.60 0.34 -5.33
C LEU A 90 -1.89 0.30 -6.69
N LEU A 91 -0.93 -0.60 -6.86
CA LEU A 91 -0.23 -0.80 -8.13
C LEU A 91 -1.16 -1.31 -9.24
N LEU A 92 -2.06 -2.25 -8.90
CA LEU A 92 -3.13 -2.71 -9.80
C LEU A 92 -4.01 -1.55 -10.24
N LEU A 93 -4.53 -0.75 -9.30
CA LEU A 93 -5.39 0.39 -9.62
C LEU A 93 -4.68 1.43 -10.50
N ALA A 94 -3.39 1.68 -10.24
CA ALA A 94 -2.56 2.55 -11.07
C ALA A 94 -2.38 1.98 -12.50
N ALA A 95 -2.16 0.67 -12.63
CA ALA A 95 -2.00 -0.01 -13.92
C ALA A 95 -3.31 -0.02 -14.73
N ILE A 96 -4.44 -0.38 -14.10
CA ILE A 96 -5.78 -0.34 -14.72
C ILE A 96 -6.15 1.10 -15.11
N GLY A 97 -5.90 2.07 -14.22
CA GLY A 97 -6.12 3.48 -14.49
C GLY A 97 -5.29 3.97 -15.69
N THR A 98 -4.03 3.53 -15.78
CA THR A 98 -3.14 3.83 -16.91
C THR A 98 -3.67 3.23 -18.21
N ALA A 99 -4.02 1.94 -18.20
CA ALA A 99 -4.62 1.26 -19.36
C ALA A 99 -5.90 1.95 -19.83
N ALA A 100 -6.74 2.43 -18.90
CA ALA A 100 -7.96 3.15 -19.21
C ALA A 100 -7.71 4.52 -19.86
N LEU A 101 -6.66 5.25 -19.45
CA LEU A 101 -6.37 6.62 -19.90
C LEU A 101 -5.56 6.70 -21.20
N LEU A 102 -4.66 5.74 -21.46
CA LEU A 102 -3.77 5.72 -22.65
C LEU A 102 -4.48 5.94 -24.01
N PRO A 103 -5.69 5.43 -24.28
CA PRO A 103 -6.38 5.68 -25.55
C PRO A 103 -6.72 7.15 -25.83
N GLY A 104 -6.81 7.97 -24.79
CA GLY A 104 -7.21 9.39 -24.89
C GLY A 104 -6.11 10.37 -24.51
N HIS A 105 -4.94 9.88 -24.08
CA HIS A 105 -3.84 10.70 -23.56
C HIS A 105 -2.49 10.11 -23.98
N VAL A 106 -1.58 10.97 -24.42
CA VAL A 106 -0.18 10.59 -24.63
C VAL A 106 0.53 10.59 -23.27
N PHE A 107 1.43 9.63 -23.06
CA PHE A 107 2.26 9.59 -21.87
C PHE A 107 3.33 10.68 -21.95
N ASP A 108 3.23 11.69 -21.09
CA ASP A 108 4.20 12.79 -21.01
C ASP A 108 5.37 12.38 -20.11
N HIS A 109 5.23 12.65 -18.81
CA HIS A 109 6.13 12.16 -17.77
C HIS A 109 5.34 11.66 -16.56
N ALA A 110 5.99 10.84 -15.75
CA ALA A 110 5.37 10.13 -14.64
C ALA A 110 4.69 11.05 -13.63
N GLY A 111 5.26 12.24 -13.34
CA GLY A 111 4.63 13.22 -12.43
C GLY A 111 3.24 13.70 -12.88
N LEU A 112 3.09 14.14 -14.14
CA LEU A 112 1.77 14.52 -14.67
C LEU A 112 0.84 13.31 -14.80
N TRP A 113 1.39 12.14 -15.11
CA TRP A 113 0.62 10.91 -15.19
C TRP A 113 0.05 10.51 -13.82
N ALA A 114 0.86 10.61 -12.76
CA ALA A 114 0.42 10.39 -11.38
C ALA A 114 -0.71 11.35 -11.00
N LEU A 115 -0.61 12.63 -11.36
CA LEU A 115 -1.69 13.59 -11.13
C LEU A 115 -2.99 13.21 -11.88
N ARG A 116 -2.89 12.68 -13.10
CA ARG A 116 -4.06 12.16 -13.84
C ARG A 116 -4.70 10.96 -13.13
N LEU A 117 -3.89 10.06 -12.58
CA LEU A 117 -4.38 8.91 -11.81
C LEU A 117 -5.04 9.34 -10.49
N ILE A 118 -4.46 10.30 -9.77
CA ILE A 118 -5.07 10.88 -8.57
C ILE A 118 -6.42 11.54 -8.92
N MET A 119 -6.46 12.32 -9.99
CA MET A 119 -7.70 12.96 -10.47
C MET A 119 -8.73 11.95 -11.00
N LEU A 120 -8.28 10.79 -11.49
CA LEU A 120 -9.14 9.67 -11.85
C LEU A 120 -9.82 9.11 -10.59
N GLY A 121 -9.06 8.84 -9.54
CA GLY A 121 -9.55 8.35 -8.25
C GLY A 121 -10.45 9.35 -7.53
N LEU A 122 -10.03 10.61 -7.40
CA LEU A 122 -10.80 11.64 -6.70
C LEU A 122 -12.16 11.91 -7.37
N LYS A 123 -12.22 11.84 -8.71
CA LYS A 123 -13.47 12.01 -9.46
C LYS A 123 -14.24 10.69 -9.65
N ALA A 124 -13.73 9.56 -9.16
CA ALA A 124 -14.34 8.25 -9.36
C ALA A 124 -15.79 8.18 -8.81
N PRO A 125 -16.07 8.63 -7.56
CA PRO A 125 -17.40 8.49 -6.97
C PRO A 125 -18.49 9.31 -7.71
N LEU A 126 -18.11 10.46 -8.25
CA LEU A 126 -19.03 11.38 -8.92
C LEU A 126 -19.42 10.94 -10.33
N ARG A 127 -18.66 10.02 -10.95
CA ARG A 127 -18.84 9.61 -12.35
C ARG A 127 -20.10 8.78 -12.59
N PRO A 128 -20.37 7.67 -11.87
CA PRO A 128 -21.59 6.88 -12.08
C PRO A 128 -22.83 7.74 -11.82
N LEU A 129 -22.83 8.57 -10.78
CA LEU A 129 -23.92 9.50 -10.45
C LEU A 129 -24.19 10.48 -11.60
N ARG A 130 -23.15 11.13 -12.14
CA ARG A 130 -23.31 12.11 -13.23
C ARG A 130 -23.77 11.48 -14.53
N ASP A 131 -23.31 10.27 -14.84
CA ASP A 131 -23.73 9.56 -16.05
C ASP A 131 -25.17 9.06 -15.91
N GLY A 132 -25.57 8.53 -14.75
CA GLY A 132 -26.94 8.19 -14.44
C GLY A 132 -27.89 9.38 -14.55
N TRP A 133 -27.51 10.53 -13.98
CA TRP A 133 -28.30 11.75 -14.04
C TRP A 133 -28.50 12.27 -15.48
N ARG A 134 -27.45 12.19 -16.32
CA ARG A 134 -27.54 12.57 -17.75
C ARG A 134 -28.44 11.63 -18.56
N LEU A 135 -28.41 10.34 -18.26
CA LEU A 135 -29.31 9.37 -18.91
C LEU A 135 -30.76 9.62 -18.52
N ALA A 136 -31.01 9.89 -17.23
CA ALA A 136 -32.33 10.31 -16.77
C ALA A 136 -32.80 11.55 -17.54
N SER A 137 -31.97 12.61 -17.61
CA SER A 137 -32.34 13.87 -18.28
C SER A 137 -32.51 13.79 -19.80
N LEU A 138 -31.92 12.80 -20.47
CA LEU A 138 -32.04 12.60 -21.92
C LEU A 138 -33.29 11.81 -22.32
N SER A 139 -33.85 11.01 -21.41
CA SER A 139 -35.25 10.62 -21.55
C SER A 139 -36.06 11.89 -21.30
N GLY A 140 -36.94 12.31 -22.22
CA GLY A 140 -37.76 13.51 -22.08
C GLY A 140 -38.64 13.57 -20.82
N ASN A 141 -38.61 12.51 -20.00
CA ASN A 141 -39.25 12.34 -18.70
C ASN A 141 -38.25 12.24 -17.53
N GLY A 142 -37.02 12.75 -17.63
CA GLY A 142 -35.98 12.59 -16.60
C GLY A 142 -36.32 13.10 -15.20
N GLY A 143 -37.17 14.12 -15.09
CA GLY A 143 -37.75 14.57 -13.82
C GLY A 143 -38.96 13.75 -13.37
N LEU A 144 -39.64 13.10 -14.31
CA LEU A 144 -40.80 12.23 -14.08
C LEU A 144 -40.39 10.79 -13.73
N LEU A 145 -39.27 10.24 -14.18
CA LEU A 145 -38.95 8.83 -13.85
C LEU A 145 -38.61 8.65 -12.36
N GLY A 146 -37.85 9.58 -11.76
CA GLY A 146 -37.57 9.57 -10.32
C GLY A 146 -38.79 9.95 -9.47
N LYS A 147 -39.55 10.98 -9.86
CA LYS A 147 -40.83 11.32 -9.21
C LYS A 147 -41.86 10.21 -9.37
N ALA A 148 -42.01 9.61 -10.54
CA ALA A 148 -42.96 8.53 -10.80
C ALA A 148 -42.52 7.21 -10.17
N MET A 149 -41.22 6.91 -10.05
CA MET A 149 -40.77 5.73 -9.31
C MET A 149 -41.02 5.90 -7.81
N ILE A 150 -40.76 7.09 -7.24
CA ILE A 150 -41.10 7.40 -5.85
C ILE A 150 -42.63 7.42 -5.64
N LEU A 151 -43.40 8.06 -6.52
CA LEU A 151 -44.85 8.20 -6.37
C LEU A 151 -45.63 6.91 -6.72
N ASN A 152 -45.13 6.08 -7.64
CA ASN A 152 -45.84 4.88 -8.10
C ASN A 152 -45.36 3.60 -7.42
N ILE A 153 -44.19 3.61 -6.77
CA ILE A 153 -43.65 2.42 -6.08
C ILE A 153 -43.50 2.70 -4.59
N VAL A 154 -42.83 3.80 -4.20
CA VAL A 154 -42.59 4.07 -2.78
C VAL A 154 -43.90 4.43 -2.07
N LEU A 155 -44.74 5.29 -2.65
CA LEU A 155 -46.00 5.70 -2.00
C LEU A 155 -46.99 4.53 -1.81
N PRO A 156 -47.26 3.65 -2.79
CA PRO A 156 -48.15 2.50 -2.57
C PRO A 156 -47.54 1.44 -1.66
N LEU A 157 -46.22 1.20 -1.71
CA LEU A 157 -45.57 0.24 -0.81
C LEU A 157 -45.52 0.75 0.63
N THR A 158 -45.23 2.04 0.84
CA THR A 158 -45.17 2.64 2.18
C THR A 158 -46.57 2.77 2.76
N GLY A 159 -47.54 3.24 1.97
CA GLY A 159 -48.94 3.26 2.36
C GLY A 159 -49.47 1.86 2.64
N GLY A 160 -49.19 0.89 1.75
CA GLY A 160 -49.54 -0.51 1.93
C GLY A 160 -48.93 -1.12 3.18
N ALA A 161 -47.64 -0.91 3.45
CA ALA A 161 -46.97 -1.38 4.66
C ALA A 161 -47.52 -0.72 5.93
N LEU A 162 -47.84 0.58 5.88
CA LEU A 162 -48.46 1.30 7.00
C LEU A 162 -49.85 0.74 7.31
N PHE A 163 -50.69 0.53 6.29
CA PHE A 163 -52.00 -0.10 6.46
C PHE A 163 -51.88 -1.55 6.94
N LEU A 164 -50.92 -2.32 6.41
CA LEU A 164 -50.67 -3.69 6.85
C LEU A 164 -50.27 -3.74 8.32
N ALA A 165 -49.40 -2.83 8.78
CA ALA A 165 -48.97 -2.73 10.17
C ALA A 165 -50.10 -2.30 11.11
N LEU A 166 -50.95 -1.36 10.68
CA LEU A 166 -52.15 -0.95 11.43
C LEU A 166 -53.19 -2.07 11.51
N PHE A 167 -53.36 -2.87 10.45
CA PHE A 167 -54.26 -4.02 10.48
C PHE A 167 -53.69 -5.18 11.28
N ALA A 168 -52.37 -5.38 11.27
CA ALA A 168 -51.71 -6.36 12.13
C ALA A 168 -51.91 -6.03 13.61
N SER A 169 -51.73 -4.77 14.01
CA SER A 169 -51.92 -4.36 15.42
C SER A 169 -53.38 -4.49 15.89
N ALA A 170 -54.35 -4.42 14.97
CA ALA A 170 -55.77 -4.55 15.27
C ALA A 170 -56.33 -5.98 15.09
N ASN A 171 -55.59 -6.90 14.46
CA ASN A 171 -56.05 -8.26 14.17
C ASN A 171 -54.98 -9.31 14.52
N PRO A 172 -55.18 -10.10 15.59
CA PRO A 172 -54.19 -11.07 16.08
C PRO A 172 -53.87 -12.20 15.09
N VAL A 173 -54.76 -12.50 14.14
CA VAL A 173 -54.49 -13.49 13.08
C VAL A 173 -53.50 -12.94 12.04
N LEU A 174 -53.62 -11.65 11.70
CA LEU A 174 -52.69 -10.97 10.81
C LEU A 174 -51.32 -10.76 11.48
N ASP A 175 -51.29 -10.44 12.78
CA ASP A 175 -50.05 -10.33 13.56
C ASP A 175 -49.26 -11.66 13.62
N GLN A 176 -49.96 -12.78 13.88
CA GLN A 176 -49.35 -14.12 13.86
C GLN A 176 -48.89 -14.53 12.46
N ALA A 177 -49.64 -14.16 11.41
CA ALA A 177 -49.26 -14.47 10.03
C ALA A 177 -48.03 -13.66 9.58
N LEU A 178 -47.92 -12.39 9.98
CA LEU A 178 -46.78 -11.53 9.63
C LEU A 178 -45.53 -11.82 10.46
N SER A 179 -45.68 -12.18 11.74
CA SER A 179 -44.54 -12.61 12.57
C SER A 179 -43.92 -13.94 12.12
N GLY A 180 -44.67 -14.76 11.36
CA GLY A 180 -44.16 -15.94 10.66
C GLY A 180 -43.36 -15.64 9.38
N ILE A 181 -43.39 -14.41 8.87
CA ILE A 181 -42.62 -13.99 7.69
C ILE A 181 -41.25 -13.52 8.16
N THR A 182 -40.23 -14.33 7.91
CA THR A 182 -38.84 -13.91 8.09
C THR A 182 -38.47 -12.88 7.03
N LEU A 183 -38.38 -11.60 7.42
CA LEU A 183 -37.85 -10.55 6.53
C LEU A 183 -36.38 -10.85 6.20
N PRO A 184 -35.92 -10.56 4.98
CA PRO A 184 -34.50 -10.65 4.65
C PRO A 184 -33.71 -9.71 5.57
N ASP A 185 -32.55 -10.18 6.02
CA ASP A 185 -31.67 -9.42 6.89
C ASP A 185 -31.26 -8.11 6.20
N LEU A 186 -31.81 -7.00 6.70
CA LEU A 186 -31.58 -5.68 6.14
C LEU A 186 -30.10 -5.29 6.25
N SER A 187 -29.38 -5.80 7.26
CA SER A 187 -27.95 -5.54 7.44
C SER A 187 -27.12 -6.18 6.32
N ALA A 188 -27.46 -7.41 5.93
CA ALA A 188 -26.84 -8.10 4.80
C ALA A 188 -27.11 -7.32 3.49
N LEU A 189 -28.36 -6.91 3.26
CA LEU A 189 -28.71 -6.12 2.07
C LEU A 189 -27.92 -4.81 1.98
N ILE A 190 -27.77 -4.09 3.10
CA ILE A 190 -26.94 -2.88 3.18
C ILE A 190 -25.49 -3.21 2.82
N GLY A 191 -24.95 -4.34 3.31
CA GLY A 191 -23.62 -4.84 2.98
C GLY A 191 -23.41 -5.08 1.48
N HIS A 192 -24.33 -5.80 0.84
CA HIS A 192 -24.31 -6.06 -0.61
C HIS A 192 -24.35 -4.76 -1.42
N VAL A 193 -25.28 -3.85 -1.09
CA VAL A 193 -25.43 -2.55 -1.76
C VAL A 193 -24.19 -1.69 -1.59
N PHE A 194 -23.59 -1.69 -0.39
CA PHE A 194 -22.36 -0.96 -0.11
C PHE A 194 -21.18 -1.51 -0.93
N LEU A 195 -20.99 -2.84 -0.94
CA LEU A 195 -19.95 -3.49 -1.75
C LEU A 195 -20.11 -3.17 -3.23
N MET A 196 -21.32 -3.32 -3.76
CA MET A 196 -21.64 -2.98 -5.15
C MET A 196 -21.34 -1.51 -5.45
N GLY A 197 -21.74 -0.60 -4.56
CA GLY A 197 -21.44 0.83 -4.67
C GLY A 197 -19.94 1.09 -4.74
N LEU A 198 -19.17 0.50 -3.83
CA LEU A 198 -17.72 0.62 -3.76
C LEU A 198 -17.05 0.12 -5.06
N VAL A 199 -17.41 -1.08 -5.53
CA VAL A 199 -16.87 -1.66 -6.76
C VAL A 199 -17.26 -0.82 -7.97
N LEU A 200 -18.49 -0.31 -8.04
CA LEU A 200 -18.96 0.54 -9.13
C LEU A 200 -18.13 1.83 -9.24
N VAL A 201 -17.77 2.43 -8.11
CA VAL A 201 -16.91 3.63 -8.06
C VAL A 201 -15.57 3.36 -8.74
N PHE A 202 -14.98 2.18 -8.58
CA PHE A 202 -13.71 1.83 -9.21
C PHE A 202 -13.85 1.35 -10.66
N VAL A 203 -14.84 0.51 -10.95
CA VAL A 203 -15.04 -0.11 -12.27
C VAL A 203 -15.52 0.90 -13.30
N TRP A 204 -16.54 1.70 -13.00
CA TRP A 204 -17.19 2.59 -13.99
C TRP A 204 -16.22 3.59 -14.66
N PRO A 205 -15.33 4.28 -13.92
CA PRO A 205 -14.36 5.22 -14.49
C PRO A 205 -13.36 4.58 -15.47
N THR A 206 -13.10 3.28 -15.36
CA THR A 206 -12.14 2.55 -16.22
C THR A 206 -12.74 2.17 -17.58
N LEU A 207 -14.04 1.87 -17.60
CA LEU A 207 -14.82 1.60 -18.82
C LEU A 207 -15.21 2.89 -19.57
N ARG A 208 -15.37 4.00 -18.82
CA ARG A 208 -15.70 5.32 -19.36
C ARG A 208 -14.80 6.43 -18.78
N PRO A 209 -13.50 6.42 -19.07
CA PRO A 209 -12.63 7.53 -18.71
C PRO A 209 -12.96 8.69 -19.65
N ARG A 210 -13.48 9.79 -19.08
CA ARG A 210 -13.58 11.05 -19.82
C ARG A 210 -12.21 11.71 -19.85
N ALA A 211 -11.93 12.43 -20.93
CA ALA A 211 -10.70 13.18 -21.09
C ALA A 211 -10.46 14.08 -19.87
N LEU A 212 -9.39 13.79 -19.13
CA LEU A 212 -8.91 14.65 -18.05
C LEU A 212 -7.99 15.68 -18.69
N ARG A 213 -8.58 16.81 -19.10
CA ARG A 213 -7.79 17.96 -19.56
C ARG A 213 -7.19 18.64 -18.34
N LEU A 214 -5.98 18.21 -17.98
CA LEU A 214 -5.08 19.05 -17.20
C LEU A 214 -4.49 20.04 -18.20
N ALA A 215 -4.62 21.34 -17.92
CA ALA A 215 -3.95 22.38 -18.69
C ALA A 215 -2.43 22.17 -18.52
N GLY A 216 -1.83 21.46 -19.46
CA GLY A 216 -0.42 21.12 -19.50
C GLY A 216 0.00 21.02 -20.96
N GLY A 217 -0.21 22.12 -21.69
CA GLY A 217 0.35 22.29 -23.02
C GLY A 217 1.87 22.32 -22.95
N ALA A 218 2.51 21.94 -24.05
CA ALA A 218 3.94 22.00 -24.26
C ALA A 218 4.55 23.30 -23.70
N GLY A 219 5.42 23.16 -22.70
CA GLY A 219 6.07 24.28 -22.02
C GLY A 219 5.91 24.16 -20.52
N GLY A 220 7.01 23.79 -19.83
CA GLY A 220 7.07 23.51 -18.40
C GLY A 220 6.16 24.37 -17.52
N ALA A 221 4.98 23.82 -17.18
CA ALA A 221 4.16 24.31 -16.09
C ALA A 221 4.81 23.85 -14.79
N GLY A 222 5.91 24.51 -14.40
CA GLY A 222 6.21 24.64 -12.99
C GLY A 222 4.96 25.23 -12.33
N LEU A 223 4.56 24.68 -11.18
CA LEU A 223 3.59 25.32 -10.28
C LEU A 223 3.86 26.83 -10.31
N GLY A 224 2.87 27.63 -10.73
CA GLY A 224 2.97 29.07 -11.01
C GLY A 224 3.37 29.96 -9.83
N LEU A 225 3.97 29.37 -8.80
CA LEU A 225 4.67 29.98 -7.68
C LEU A 225 6.01 30.62 -8.10
N GLY A 226 6.49 30.38 -9.33
CA GLY A 226 7.86 30.68 -9.74
C GLY A 226 8.12 32.01 -10.44
N GLN A 227 7.11 32.72 -10.97
CA GLN A 227 7.34 33.83 -11.91
C GLN A 227 7.59 35.20 -11.23
N ARG A 228 7.58 35.26 -9.89
CA ARG A 228 7.77 36.50 -9.11
C ARG A 228 9.07 36.56 -8.30
N TRP A 229 9.94 35.57 -8.40
CA TRP A 229 11.14 35.49 -7.55
C TRP A 229 12.39 35.88 -8.36
N PRO A 230 13.24 36.80 -7.86
CA PRO A 230 14.45 37.20 -8.55
C PRO A 230 15.38 36.00 -8.78
N HIS A 231 16.02 35.95 -9.94
CA HIS A 231 16.99 34.90 -10.26
C HIS A 231 18.20 35.02 -9.31
N PRO A 232 18.62 33.95 -8.63
CA PRO A 232 19.82 33.99 -7.80
C PRO A 232 21.05 34.28 -8.67
N SER A 233 21.97 35.10 -8.14
CA SER A 233 23.21 35.44 -8.83
C SER A 233 24.16 34.23 -8.93
N VAL A 234 25.01 34.20 -9.96
CA VAL A 234 26.02 33.13 -10.13
C VAL A 234 26.97 33.08 -8.92
N THR A 235 27.33 34.23 -8.36
CA THR A 235 28.17 34.32 -7.16
C THR A 235 27.50 33.70 -5.94
N MET A 236 26.22 34.00 -5.70
CA MET A 236 25.46 33.39 -4.61
C MET A 236 25.41 31.86 -4.77
N MET A 237 25.23 31.38 -6.00
CA MET A 237 25.22 29.94 -6.31
C MET A 237 26.55 29.28 -5.98
N LEU A 238 27.66 29.88 -6.42
CA LEU A 238 29.00 29.36 -6.19
C LEU A 238 29.34 29.34 -4.70
N MET A 239 29.03 30.42 -3.97
CA MET A 239 29.29 30.50 -2.53
C MET A 239 28.44 29.49 -1.76
N ALA A 240 27.15 29.35 -2.07
CA ALA A 240 26.29 28.36 -1.43
C ALA A 240 26.77 26.93 -1.70
N LEU A 241 27.09 26.59 -2.95
CA LEU A 241 27.62 25.27 -3.30
C LEU A 241 28.97 25.00 -2.64
N ALA A 242 29.84 26.00 -2.53
CA ALA A 242 31.12 25.87 -1.84
C ALA A 242 30.93 25.57 -0.35
N VAL A 243 30.07 26.34 0.33
CA VAL A 243 29.73 26.13 1.75
C VAL A 243 29.10 24.77 1.97
N PHE A 244 28.14 24.36 1.13
CA PHE A 244 27.50 23.05 1.24
C PHE A 244 28.48 21.90 1.02
N ASN A 245 29.34 22.00 0.00
CA ASN A 245 30.38 21.00 -0.19
C ASN A 245 31.32 20.92 1.00
N ALA A 246 31.70 22.04 1.62
CA ALA A 246 32.57 22.04 2.79
C ALA A 246 31.90 21.39 4.02
N VAL A 247 30.64 21.72 4.30
CA VAL A 247 29.88 21.14 5.42
C VAL A 247 29.68 19.64 5.23
N PHE A 248 29.31 19.20 4.03
CA PHE A 248 29.17 17.77 3.72
C PHE A 248 30.51 17.05 3.77
N ALA A 249 31.62 17.73 3.41
CA ALA A 249 32.94 17.11 3.42
C ALA A 249 33.40 16.87 4.85
N LEU A 250 33.13 17.83 5.74
CA LEU A 250 33.33 17.66 7.17
C LEU A 250 32.52 16.48 7.71
N GLN A 251 31.22 16.39 7.38
CA GLN A 251 30.40 15.27 7.82
C GLN A 251 30.92 13.92 7.30
N ASN A 252 31.27 13.83 6.02
CA ASN A 252 31.83 12.61 5.43
C ASN A 252 33.18 12.24 6.06
N ALA A 253 34.03 13.21 6.37
CA ALA A 253 35.28 12.98 7.08
C ALA A 253 35.02 12.42 8.49
N LEU A 254 34.05 12.97 9.22
CA LEU A 254 33.63 12.44 10.52
C LEU A 254 33.08 11.01 10.40
N ASP A 255 32.27 10.72 9.38
CA ASP A 255 31.79 9.35 9.15
C ASP A 255 32.94 8.39 8.85
N ILE A 256 33.90 8.76 8.01
CA ILE A 256 35.08 7.94 7.73
C ILE A 256 35.90 7.71 9.01
N VAL A 257 36.11 8.75 9.82
CA VAL A 257 36.94 8.67 11.04
C VAL A 257 36.25 7.91 12.16
N PHE A 258 34.94 8.04 12.36
CA PHE A 258 34.25 7.46 13.52
C PHE A 258 33.46 6.19 13.20
N LEU A 259 32.87 6.10 12.01
CA LEU A 259 32.06 4.94 11.63
C LEU A 259 32.89 3.88 10.89
N TRP A 260 33.72 4.29 9.93
CA TRP A 260 34.48 3.34 9.11
C TRP A 260 35.74 2.81 9.81
N SER A 261 36.25 3.52 10.83
CA SER A 261 37.41 3.08 11.61
C SER A 261 37.08 2.01 12.68
N GLY A 262 35.79 1.79 12.96
CA GLY A 262 35.34 0.93 14.05
C GLY A 262 35.61 1.48 15.46
N ALA A 263 35.88 2.78 15.61
CA ALA A 263 36.11 3.41 16.89
C ALA A 263 34.88 3.28 17.84
N PRO A 264 35.09 3.06 19.15
CA PRO A 264 33.97 2.97 20.10
C PRO A 264 33.21 4.30 20.14
N LEU A 265 31.88 4.23 20.27
CA LEU A 265 31.04 5.41 20.39
C LEU A 265 31.47 6.26 21.60
N PRO A 266 31.37 7.60 21.53
CA PRO A 266 31.63 8.47 22.67
C PRO A 266 30.82 8.05 23.90
N VAL A 267 31.42 8.22 25.08
CA VAL A 267 30.81 7.83 26.36
C VAL A 267 29.43 8.51 26.51
N GLY A 268 28.38 7.70 26.70
CA GLY A 268 27.01 8.18 26.90
C GLY A 268 26.09 8.17 25.68
N VAL A 269 26.57 7.78 24.48
CA VAL A 269 25.73 7.67 23.28
C VAL A 269 25.36 6.21 23.01
N THR A 270 24.07 5.88 23.03
CA THR A 270 23.59 4.54 22.66
C THR A 270 23.59 4.37 21.13
N LEU A 271 23.74 3.14 20.64
CA LEU A 271 23.69 2.83 19.21
C LEU A 271 22.34 3.25 18.58
N ALA A 272 21.25 3.07 19.32
CA ALA A 272 19.92 3.49 18.89
C ALA A 272 19.80 5.01 18.74
N GLU A 273 20.34 5.77 19.70
CA GLU A 273 20.30 7.24 19.66
C GLU A 273 21.21 7.80 18.56
N TYR A 274 22.39 7.21 18.37
CA TYR A 274 23.28 7.55 17.27
C TYR A 274 22.65 7.32 15.89
N ALA A 275 21.97 6.18 15.69
CA ALA A 275 21.29 5.85 14.44
C ALA A 275 20.11 6.80 14.18
N HIS A 276 19.23 7.03 15.17
CA HIS A 276 18.02 7.83 14.98
C HIS A 276 18.30 9.35 14.85
N ARG A 277 19.10 9.95 15.74
CA ARG A 277 19.42 11.39 15.64
C ARG A 277 20.19 11.71 14.37
N GLY A 278 21.13 10.84 14.00
CA GLY A 278 21.92 10.96 12.79
C GLY A 278 21.04 10.93 11.54
N ALA A 279 20.20 9.91 11.41
CA ALA A 279 19.34 9.73 10.23
C ALA A 279 18.37 10.91 10.04
N TYR A 280 17.66 11.35 11.09
CA TYR A 280 16.66 12.41 10.95
C TYR A 280 17.28 13.76 10.57
N THR A 281 18.40 14.12 11.19
CA THR A 281 19.07 15.39 10.93
C THR A 281 19.66 15.43 9.52
N LEU A 282 20.25 14.31 9.06
CA LEU A 282 20.81 14.19 7.71
C LEU A 282 19.73 14.20 6.61
N ILE A 283 18.58 13.58 6.86
CA ILE A 283 17.43 13.65 5.94
C ILE A 283 16.93 15.10 5.82
N ALA A 284 16.78 15.80 6.94
CA ALA A 284 16.32 17.19 6.94
C ALA A 284 17.28 18.12 6.18
N THR A 285 18.60 17.99 6.39
CA THR A 285 19.59 18.81 5.68
C THR A 285 19.70 18.46 4.20
N ALA A 286 19.59 17.17 3.84
CA ALA A 286 19.53 16.74 2.44
C ALA A 286 18.29 17.27 1.71
N LEU A 287 17.11 17.27 2.37
CA LEU A 287 15.88 17.84 1.81
C LEU A 287 15.97 19.35 1.63
N LEU A 288 16.52 20.09 2.61
CA LEU A 288 16.75 21.53 2.51
C LEU A 288 17.72 21.88 1.38
N ALA A 289 18.82 21.13 1.26
CA ALA A 289 19.79 21.33 0.20
C ALA A 289 19.24 20.93 -1.19
N GLY A 290 18.41 19.88 -1.27
CA GLY A 290 17.66 19.51 -2.46
C GLY A 290 16.65 20.58 -2.89
N LEU A 291 15.93 21.17 -1.92
CA LEU A 291 15.02 22.29 -2.16
C LEU A 291 15.78 23.52 -2.67
N PHE A 292 16.93 23.86 -2.07
CA PHE A 292 17.79 24.93 -2.55
C PHE A 292 18.21 24.69 -4.00
N VAL A 293 18.67 23.48 -4.34
CA VAL A 293 19.07 23.14 -5.71
C VAL A 293 17.91 23.23 -6.70
N LEU A 294 16.71 22.80 -6.34
CA LEU A 294 15.53 22.95 -7.21
C LEU A 294 15.14 24.43 -7.44
N VAL A 295 15.30 25.28 -6.43
CA VAL A 295 15.06 26.72 -6.55
C VAL A 295 16.16 27.40 -7.37
N ALA A 296 17.42 26.96 -7.20
CA ALA A 296 18.59 27.63 -7.74
C ALA A 296 18.96 27.17 -9.17
N LEU A 297 18.81 25.87 -9.49
CA LEU A 297 19.09 25.29 -10.81
C LEU A 297 17.83 25.19 -11.71
N ARG A 298 17.00 26.24 -11.75
CA ARG A 298 15.89 26.32 -12.71
C ARG A 298 16.41 26.32 -14.16
N PRO A 299 15.73 25.63 -15.10
CA PRO A 299 16.12 25.62 -16.51
C PRO A 299 16.21 27.05 -17.06
N GLY A 300 17.34 27.43 -17.64
CA GLY A 300 17.57 28.76 -18.23
C GLY A 300 18.34 29.76 -17.34
N SER A 301 18.80 29.38 -16.14
CA SER A 301 19.69 30.25 -15.36
C SER A 301 21.10 30.31 -15.98
N GLN A 302 21.69 31.51 -16.06
CA GLN A 302 23.06 31.71 -16.58
C GLN A 302 24.11 30.89 -15.80
N ALA A 303 23.81 30.53 -14.54
CA ALA A 303 24.65 29.68 -13.69
C ALA A 303 24.80 28.23 -14.19
N ALA A 304 23.83 27.72 -14.98
CA ALA A 304 23.89 26.36 -15.53
C ALA A 304 24.97 26.20 -16.63
N GLY A 305 25.44 27.30 -17.21
CA GLY A 305 26.50 27.31 -18.23
C GLY A 305 27.92 27.30 -17.65
N THR A 306 28.10 27.53 -16.34
CA THR A 306 29.43 27.61 -15.73
C THR A 306 29.94 26.21 -15.39
N PRO A 307 31.11 25.78 -15.91
CA PRO A 307 31.64 24.44 -15.66
C PRO A 307 31.93 24.20 -14.18
N LEU A 308 32.33 25.25 -13.43
CA LEU A 308 32.60 25.16 -12.00
C LEU A 308 31.35 24.81 -11.18
N VAL A 309 30.18 25.37 -11.51
CA VAL A 309 28.91 25.04 -10.85
C VAL A 309 28.58 23.56 -11.08
N ARG A 310 28.78 23.07 -12.31
CA ARG A 310 28.54 21.67 -12.68
C ARG A 310 29.46 20.71 -11.90
N VAL A 311 30.74 21.05 -11.76
CA VAL A 311 31.70 20.28 -10.95
C VAL A 311 31.30 20.29 -9.47
N LEU A 312 30.99 21.46 -8.89
CA LEU A 312 30.57 21.56 -7.49
C LEU A 312 29.29 20.78 -7.19
N VAL A 313 28.34 20.73 -8.14
CA VAL A 313 27.14 19.89 -8.02
C VAL A 313 27.50 18.40 -8.09
N LEU A 314 28.39 17.98 -9.01
CA LEU A 314 28.82 16.59 -9.10
C LEU A 314 29.57 16.13 -7.84
N VAL A 315 30.46 16.96 -7.30
CA VAL A 315 31.14 16.69 -6.02
C VAL A 315 30.11 16.57 -4.92
N TRP A 316 29.17 17.51 -4.82
CA TRP A 316 28.12 17.47 -3.80
C TRP A 316 27.23 16.23 -3.89
N VAL A 317 26.85 15.79 -5.11
CA VAL A 317 26.09 14.55 -5.30
C VAL A 317 26.94 13.32 -4.90
N GLY A 318 28.22 13.30 -5.24
CA GLY A 318 29.15 12.25 -4.79
C GLY A 318 29.26 12.18 -3.27
N GLN A 319 29.32 13.33 -2.60
CA GLN A 319 29.30 13.43 -1.14
C GLN A 319 27.99 12.91 -0.53
N ASN A 320 26.84 13.17 -1.16
CA ASN A 320 25.56 12.60 -0.70
C ASN A 320 25.50 11.08 -0.90
N LEU A 321 26.12 10.55 -1.96
CA LEU A 321 26.20 9.10 -2.17
C LEU A 321 27.03 8.44 -1.06
N LEU A 322 28.12 9.08 -0.62
CA LEU A 322 28.91 8.62 0.52
C LEU A 322 28.10 8.67 1.84
N LEU A 323 27.33 9.74 2.07
CA LEU A 323 26.43 9.81 3.24
C LEU A 323 25.36 8.71 3.24
N VAL A 324 24.80 8.37 2.07
CA VAL A 324 23.87 7.25 1.95
C VAL A 324 24.57 5.92 2.29
N ALA A 325 25.80 5.72 1.82
CA ALA A 325 26.60 4.54 2.18
C ALA A 325 26.87 4.47 3.70
N SER A 326 27.25 5.59 4.34
CA SER A 326 27.40 5.67 5.80
C SER A 326 26.08 5.37 6.53
N SER A 327 24.95 5.83 6.01
CA SER A 327 23.63 5.55 6.59
C SER A 327 23.24 4.07 6.49
N ILE A 328 23.57 3.41 5.37
CA ILE A 328 23.40 1.97 5.20
C ILE A 328 24.26 1.21 6.21
N LEU A 329 25.53 1.61 6.40
CA LEU A 329 26.43 0.99 7.37
C LEU A 329 25.90 1.13 8.82
N ARG A 330 25.44 2.32 9.21
CA ARG A 330 24.80 2.53 10.53
C ARG A 330 23.58 1.64 10.73
N LEU A 331 22.76 1.49 9.69
CA LEU A 331 21.59 0.62 9.77
C LEU A 331 22.00 -0.86 9.82
N ALA A 332 23.09 -1.26 9.14
CA ALA A 332 23.64 -2.60 9.23
C ALA A 332 24.15 -2.93 10.64
N ASP A 333 24.87 -2.02 11.29
CA ASP A 333 25.30 -2.17 12.70
C ASP A 333 24.09 -2.26 13.64
N TYR A 334 23.06 -1.44 13.38
CA TYR A 334 21.81 -1.47 14.14
C TYR A 334 21.06 -2.80 13.96
N ILE A 335 21.01 -3.36 12.74
CA ILE A 335 20.44 -4.68 12.45
C ILE A 335 21.24 -5.78 13.16
N ALA A 336 22.57 -5.68 13.19
CA ALA A 336 23.42 -6.65 13.87
C ALA A 336 23.18 -6.68 15.39
N ALA A 337 22.81 -5.54 16.00
CA ALA A 337 22.52 -5.44 17.43
C ALA A 337 21.05 -5.72 17.82
N TYR A 338 20.09 -5.39 16.93
CA TYR A 338 18.66 -5.40 17.26
C TYR A 338 17.79 -6.23 16.30
N SER A 339 18.40 -7.13 15.53
CA SER A 339 17.77 -7.98 14.51
C SER A 339 17.18 -7.23 13.31
N LEU A 340 16.78 -7.94 12.26
CA LEU A 340 16.14 -7.38 11.08
C LEU A 340 14.62 -7.29 11.25
N THR A 341 14.03 -6.20 10.76
CA THR A 341 12.57 -5.99 10.72
C THR A 341 12.13 -5.50 9.34
N GLU A 342 10.83 -5.61 9.05
CA GLU A 342 10.25 -5.14 7.78
C GLU A 342 10.54 -3.66 7.53
N TRP A 343 10.46 -2.80 8.55
CA TRP A 343 10.76 -1.38 8.44
C TRP A 343 12.23 -1.11 8.11
N ARG A 344 13.16 -1.94 8.61
CA ARG A 344 14.59 -1.83 8.30
C ARG A 344 14.89 -2.28 6.85
N ILE A 345 14.20 -3.31 6.36
CA ILE A 345 14.26 -3.70 4.93
C ILE A 345 13.73 -2.58 4.04
N ALA A 346 12.58 -1.98 4.40
CA ALA A 346 12.00 -0.85 3.68
C ALA A 346 12.95 0.36 3.68
N ALA A 347 13.62 0.65 4.80
CA ALA A 347 14.61 1.71 4.89
C ALA A 347 15.84 1.46 3.99
N LEU A 348 16.36 0.23 3.93
CA LEU A 348 17.43 -0.15 3.01
C LEU A 348 17.01 0.05 1.55
N ALA A 349 15.83 -0.44 1.17
CA ALA A 349 15.30 -0.28 -0.18
C ALA A 349 15.12 1.21 -0.56
N TRP A 350 14.65 2.03 0.39
CA TRP A 350 14.54 3.47 0.22
C TRP A 350 15.91 4.15 0.03
N MET A 351 16.90 3.82 0.84
CA MET A 351 18.27 4.36 0.71
C MET A 351 18.89 4.01 -0.65
N LEU A 352 18.69 2.78 -1.13
CA LEU A 352 19.11 2.37 -2.47
C LEU A 352 18.37 3.13 -3.57
N LEU A 353 17.07 3.41 -3.39
CA LEU A 353 16.31 4.23 -4.32
C LEU A 353 16.84 5.66 -4.38
N VAL A 354 17.16 6.26 -3.23
CA VAL A 354 17.80 7.59 -3.14
C VAL A 354 19.15 7.59 -3.85
N ALA A 355 20.01 6.60 -3.58
CA ALA A 355 21.29 6.44 -4.26
C ALA A 355 21.11 6.34 -5.78
N SER A 356 20.15 5.54 -6.26
CA SER A 356 19.85 5.43 -7.68
C SER A 356 19.38 6.77 -8.29
N GLY A 357 18.57 7.54 -7.56
CA GLY A 357 18.12 8.87 -7.99
C GLY A 357 19.27 9.87 -8.12
N LEU A 358 20.20 9.86 -7.16
CA LEU A 358 21.44 10.65 -7.20
C LEU A 358 22.33 10.26 -8.39
N MET A 359 22.50 8.95 -8.64
CA MET A 359 23.25 8.46 -9.80
C MET A 359 22.59 8.88 -11.12
N LEU A 360 21.26 8.84 -11.21
CA LEU A 360 20.51 9.33 -12.38
C LEU A 360 20.65 10.85 -12.58
N ILE A 361 20.80 11.63 -11.50
CA ILE A 361 21.10 13.07 -11.59
C ILE A 361 22.49 13.28 -12.20
N CYS A 362 23.52 12.58 -11.73
CA CYS A 362 24.86 12.62 -12.32
C CYS A 362 24.81 12.23 -13.80
N TRP A 363 24.14 11.13 -14.12
CA TRP A 363 23.97 10.66 -15.49
C TRP A 363 23.31 11.70 -16.39
N ARG A 364 22.20 12.29 -15.93
CA ARG A 364 21.50 13.36 -16.65
C ARG A 364 22.44 14.54 -16.89
N LEU A 365 23.18 14.94 -15.86
CA LEU A 365 24.07 16.09 -15.93
C LEU A 365 25.19 15.83 -16.94
N MET A 366 25.78 14.63 -16.97
CA MET A 366 26.83 14.25 -17.93
C MET A 366 26.31 14.14 -19.38
N THR A 367 25.11 13.59 -19.57
CA THR A 367 24.55 13.26 -20.89
C THR A 367 23.60 14.31 -21.48
N GLY A 368 23.35 15.42 -20.76
CA GLY A 368 22.48 16.50 -21.23
C GLY A 368 20.99 16.13 -21.36
N ARG A 369 20.52 15.11 -20.63
CA ARG A 369 19.13 14.62 -20.73
C ARG A 369 18.12 15.61 -20.12
N SER A 370 16.88 15.55 -20.63
CA SER A 370 15.79 16.40 -20.16
C SER A 370 15.35 16.06 -18.72
N ALA A 371 14.71 17.02 -18.05
CA ALA A 371 14.15 16.78 -16.71
C ALA A 371 13.02 15.73 -16.75
N ALA A 372 12.22 15.68 -17.83
CA ALA A 372 11.19 14.67 -18.04
C ALA A 372 11.78 13.25 -18.08
N TRP A 373 12.95 13.07 -18.70
CA TRP A 373 13.66 11.80 -18.70
C TRP A 373 14.04 11.36 -17.27
N LEU A 374 14.57 12.28 -16.45
CA LEU A 374 14.95 11.99 -15.07
C LEU A 374 13.74 11.60 -14.21
N ILE A 375 12.61 12.29 -14.37
CA ILE A 375 11.36 11.96 -13.67
C ILE A 375 10.89 10.56 -14.06
N ASN A 376 10.94 10.22 -15.35
CA ASN A 376 10.54 8.90 -15.84
C ASN A 376 11.50 7.79 -15.37
N ALA A 377 12.80 8.05 -15.35
CA ALA A 377 13.80 7.09 -14.87
C ALA A 377 13.65 6.82 -13.37
N ASN A 378 13.42 7.86 -12.56
CA ASN A 378 13.14 7.69 -11.13
C ASN A 378 11.81 6.97 -10.89
N ALA A 379 10.76 7.28 -11.67
CA ALA A 379 9.49 6.58 -11.58
C ALA A 379 9.61 5.10 -11.97
N LEU A 380 10.46 4.77 -12.95
CA LEU A 380 10.76 3.39 -13.32
C LEU A 380 11.51 2.66 -12.18
N ALA A 381 12.54 3.28 -11.60
CA ALA A 381 13.27 2.72 -10.46
C ALA A 381 12.35 2.48 -9.25
N ALA A 382 11.52 3.47 -8.90
CA ALA A 382 10.54 3.35 -7.83
C ALA A 382 9.50 2.27 -8.14
N GLY A 383 8.97 2.24 -9.38
CA GLY A 383 8.03 1.21 -9.82
C GLY A 383 8.61 -0.20 -9.75
N ALA A 384 9.88 -0.38 -10.09
CA ALA A 384 10.57 -1.66 -9.97
C ALA A 384 10.72 -2.10 -8.50
N VAL A 385 11.15 -1.20 -7.61
CA VAL A 385 11.27 -1.48 -6.17
C VAL A 385 9.90 -1.80 -5.56
N LEU A 386 8.86 -1.02 -5.86
CA LEU A 386 7.50 -1.26 -5.35
C LEU A 386 6.91 -2.57 -5.89
N THR A 387 7.21 -2.92 -7.15
CA THR A 387 6.81 -4.21 -7.72
C THR A 387 7.49 -5.37 -6.99
N ALA A 388 8.81 -5.29 -6.78
CA ALA A 388 9.55 -6.29 -6.01
C ALA A 388 9.01 -6.41 -4.57
N ALA A 389 8.76 -5.28 -3.90
CA ALA A 389 8.18 -5.25 -2.56
C ALA A 389 6.76 -5.84 -2.50
N SER A 390 5.96 -5.69 -3.56
CA SER A 390 4.62 -6.29 -3.63
C SER A 390 4.63 -7.81 -3.84
N LEU A 391 5.74 -8.37 -4.34
CA LEU A 391 5.90 -9.80 -4.61
C LEU A 391 6.71 -10.51 -3.52
N ALA A 392 7.54 -9.78 -2.78
CA ALA A 392 8.34 -10.31 -1.69
C ALA A 392 7.50 -10.50 -0.41
N ASP A 393 7.98 -11.34 0.50
CA ASP A 393 7.50 -11.41 1.88
C ASP A 393 8.58 -10.85 2.80
N THR A 394 8.49 -9.55 3.11
CA THR A 394 9.47 -8.87 3.97
C THR A 394 9.54 -9.46 5.37
N GLY A 395 8.39 -9.93 5.89
CA GLY A 395 8.31 -10.63 7.17
C GLY A 395 9.09 -11.93 7.16
N ALA A 396 8.90 -12.77 6.14
CA ALA A 396 9.60 -14.05 6.02
C ALA A 396 11.11 -13.86 5.81
N ILE A 397 11.52 -12.86 5.01
CA ILE A 397 12.92 -12.48 4.83
C ILE A 397 13.53 -12.07 6.18
N ALA A 398 12.84 -11.20 6.94
CA ALA A 398 13.31 -10.77 8.25
C ALA A 398 13.42 -11.93 9.24
N ALA A 399 12.39 -12.77 9.33
CA ALA A 399 12.38 -13.93 10.22
C ALA A 399 13.46 -14.95 9.88
N ARG A 400 13.67 -15.25 8.59
CA ARG A 400 14.73 -16.14 8.12
C ARG A 400 16.11 -15.60 8.49
N TRP A 401 16.38 -14.33 8.14
CA TRP A 401 17.66 -13.70 8.46
C TRP A 401 17.93 -13.70 9.97
N ASN A 402 16.93 -13.41 10.80
CA ASN A 402 17.08 -13.39 12.26
C ASN A 402 17.43 -14.76 12.85
N VAL A 403 16.87 -15.84 12.30
CA VAL A 403 17.15 -17.22 12.75
C VAL A 403 18.51 -17.69 12.24
N ASP A 404 18.86 -17.39 10.98
CA ASP A 404 20.11 -17.82 10.36
C ASP A 404 21.34 -17.07 10.92
N ASN A 405 21.17 -15.80 11.31
CA ASN A 405 22.22 -14.94 11.86
C ASN A 405 22.19 -14.85 13.40
N LEU A 406 21.54 -15.80 14.08
CA LEU A 406 21.42 -15.82 15.53
C LEU A 406 22.79 -16.02 16.21
N ARG A 407 23.26 -14.99 16.92
CA ARG A 407 24.49 -15.07 17.75
C ARG A 407 24.18 -15.38 19.21
N ASP A 408 23.19 -14.68 19.77
CA ASP A 408 22.74 -14.83 21.14
C ASP A 408 21.22 -15.10 21.15
N PRO A 409 20.77 -16.30 21.58
CA PRO A 409 19.36 -16.61 21.70
C PRO A 409 18.54 -15.62 22.53
N ALA A 410 19.16 -14.95 23.52
CA ALA A 410 18.46 -13.99 24.37
C ALA A 410 18.07 -12.69 23.64
N GLN A 411 18.73 -12.36 22.53
CA GLN A 411 18.49 -11.13 21.76
C GLN A 411 17.41 -11.31 20.69
N LEU A 412 16.97 -12.54 20.43
CA LEU A 412 15.94 -12.82 19.44
C LEU A 412 14.56 -12.43 19.97
N ASP A 413 13.94 -11.44 19.34
CA ASP A 413 12.58 -11.02 19.67
C ASP A 413 11.55 -12.02 19.10
N LEU A 414 11.15 -12.99 19.94
CA LEU A 414 10.11 -13.95 19.61
C LEU A 414 8.71 -13.36 19.55
N CYS A 415 8.45 -12.22 20.21
CA CYS A 415 7.16 -11.53 20.09
C CYS A 415 7.02 -10.89 18.71
N TYR A 416 8.12 -10.38 18.14
CA TYR A 416 8.15 -9.97 16.74
C TYR A 416 7.85 -11.12 15.78
N LEU A 417 8.47 -12.30 15.98
CA LEU A 417 8.18 -13.48 15.15
C LEU A 417 6.73 -13.97 15.30
N GLU A 418 6.13 -13.91 16.49
CA GLU A 418 4.71 -14.24 16.67
C GLU A 418 3.80 -13.30 15.89
N ARG A 419 4.10 -12.00 15.85
CA ARG A 419 3.32 -11.01 15.11
C ARG A 419 3.41 -11.18 13.58
N LEU A 420 4.52 -11.72 13.08
CA LEU A 420 4.67 -12.07 11.66
C LEU A 420 3.83 -13.31 11.28
N ASP A 421 3.35 -14.07 12.26
CA ASP A 421 2.44 -15.21 12.10
C ASP A 421 2.90 -16.19 11.01
N SER A 422 2.13 -16.35 9.92
CA SER A 422 2.46 -17.29 8.85
C SER A 422 3.83 -17.04 8.22
N SER A 423 4.31 -15.79 8.14
CA SER A 423 5.61 -15.45 7.54
C SER A 423 6.79 -15.98 8.35
N ALA A 424 6.63 -16.17 9.66
CA ALA A 424 7.67 -16.72 10.53
C ALA A 424 7.58 -18.25 10.70
N LEU A 425 6.58 -18.93 10.11
CA LEU A 425 6.35 -20.37 10.33
C LEU A 425 7.58 -21.23 10.04
N LEU A 426 8.15 -21.12 8.83
CA LEU A 426 9.30 -21.94 8.44
C LEU A 426 10.55 -21.62 9.27
N PRO A 427 10.93 -20.34 9.50
CA PRO A 427 12.01 -20.00 10.43
C PRO A 427 11.79 -20.51 11.86
N LEU A 428 10.56 -20.51 12.38
CA LEU A 428 10.27 -21.02 13.73
C LEU A 428 10.43 -22.54 13.82
N ILE A 429 10.07 -23.29 12.77
CA ILE A 429 10.33 -24.74 12.71
C ILE A 429 11.83 -25.02 12.72
N ASP A 430 12.60 -24.24 11.95
CA ASP A 430 14.06 -24.37 11.87
C ASP A 430 14.72 -23.99 13.23
N LEU A 431 14.24 -22.92 13.87
CA LEU A 431 14.70 -22.50 15.21
C LEU A 431 14.40 -23.53 16.30
N ALA A 432 13.25 -24.20 16.24
CA ALA A 432 12.89 -25.25 17.20
C ALA A 432 13.83 -26.47 17.15
N ARG A 433 14.58 -26.63 16.05
CA ARG A 433 15.56 -27.70 15.82
C ARG A 433 17.00 -27.25 15.98
N ALA A 434 17.24 -25.94 15.96
CA ALA A 434 18.56 -25.36 16.12
C ALA A 434 19.19 -25.79 17.47
N PRO A 435 20.53 -25.79 17.59
CA PRO A 435 21.24 -26.07 18.84
C PRO A 435 21.12 -24.92 19.86
N VAL A 436 19.91 -24.39 20.05
CA VAL A 436 19.54 -23.40 21.07
C VAL A 436 19.06 -24.11 22.34
N GLY A 437 19.13 -23.44 23.49
CA GLY A 437 18.74 -24.03 24.78
C GLY A 437 17.31 -24.59 24.80
N PRO A 438 17.00 -25.55 25.69
CA PRO A 438 15.71 -26.28 25.67
C PRO A 438 14.48 -25.37 25.85
N ALA A 439 14.61 -24.27 26.62
CA ALA A 439 13.55 -23.29 26.77
C ALA A 439 13.24 -22.55 25.47
N MET A 440 14.26 -22.22 24.67
CA MET A 440 14.09 -21.54 23.38
C MET A 440 13.45 -22.47 22.35
N ARG A 441 13.88 -23.73 22.30
CA ARG A 441 13.27 -24.74 21.41
C ARG A 441 11.78 -24.95 21.73
N ASP A 442 11.43 -25.02 23.01
CA ASP A 442 10.04 -25.14 23.46
C ASP A 442 9.17 -23.93 23.03
N ARG A 443 9.70 -22.71 23.19
CA ARG A 443 9.03 -21.47 22.77
C ARG A 443 8.82 -21.44 21.25
N ALA A 444 9.86 -21.76 20.47
CA ALA A 444 9.79 -21.82 19.01
C ALA A 444 8.82 -22.91 18.51
N ALA A 445 8.81 -24.08 19.15
CA ALA A 445 7.86 -25.16 18.85
C ALA A 445 6.41 -24.73 19.14
N TYR A 446 6.16 -24.05 20.27
CA TYR A 446 4.83 -23.50 20.58
C TYR A 446 4.36 -22.50 19.52
N LEU A 447 5.21 -21.54 19.15
CA LEU A 447 4.86 -20.51 18.18
C LEU A 447 4.65 -21.08 16.76
N SER A 448 5.49 -22.02 16.33
CA SER A 448 5.32 -22.70 15.03
C SER A 448 4.02 -23.49 14.96
N VAL A 449 3.64 -24.23 16.00
CA VAL A 449 2.35 -24.96 16.05
C VAL A 449 1.17 -23.99 15.96
N ARG A 450 1.24 -22.85 16.64
CA ARG A 450 0.18 -21.83 16.60
C ARG A 450 0.04 -21.21 15.21
N ALA A 451 1.17 -20.81 14.61
CA ALA A 451 1.21 -20.26 13.25
C ALA A 451 0.72 -21.28 12.22
N HIS A 452 1.12 -22.55 12.35
CA HIS A 452 0.65 -23.64 11.50
C HIS A 452 -0.87 -23.82 11.58
N ARG A 453 -1.44 -23.87 12.79
CA ARG A 453 -2.90 -24.02 12.97
C ARG A 453 -3.68 -22.85 12.38
N ARG A 454 -3.22 -21.62 12.58
CA ARG A 454 -3.84 -20.41 12.00
C ARG A 454 -3.78 -20.45 10.47
N LEU A 455 -2.61 -20.76 9.91
CA LEU A 455 -2.44 -20.84 8.47
C LEU A 455 -3.32 -21.96 7.88
N ALA A 456 -3.35 -23.15 8.49
CA ALA A 456 -4.21 -24.24 8.05
C ALA A 456 -5.70 -23.87 8.08
N ALA A 457 -6.16 -23.15 9.12
CA ALA A 457 -7.54 -22.66 9.18
C ALA A 457 -7.85 -21.64 8.07
N GLN A 458 -6.93 -20.69 7.79
CA GLN A 458 -7.07 -19.72 6.70
C GLN A 458 -7.05 -20.42 5.32
N GLN A 459 -6.23 -21.45 5.13
CA GLN A 459 -6.18 -22.17 3.86
C GLN A 459 -7.33 -23.17 3.68
N ALA A 460 -8.11 -23.47 4.72
CA ALA A 460 -9.30 -24.31 4.61
C ALA A 460 -10.52 -23.54 4.06
N ASP A 461 -10.56 -22.23 4.22
CA ASP A 461 -11.63 -21.37 3.72
C ASP A 461 -11.25 -20.74 2.37
N TRP A 462 -12.13 -20.89 1.37
CA TRP A 462 -11.91 -20.42 0.01
C TRP A 462 -11.82 -18.88 -0.08
N GLN A 463 -12.39 -18.13 0.88
CA GLN A 463 -12.34 -16.66 0.89
C GLN A 463 -11.05 -16.10 1.48
N SER A 464 -10.35 -16.87 2.31
CA SER A 464 -9.07 -16.50 2.94
C SER A 464 -7.87 -17.26 2.35
N TRP A 465 -8.10 -18.28 1.52
CA TRP A 465 -7.06 -19.04 0.83
C TRP A 465 -6.13 -18.15 -0.03
N THR A 466 -4.82 -18.41 0.01
CA THR A 466 -3.81 -17.72 -0.81
C THR A 466 -2.78 -18.70 -1.35
N LEU A 467 -2.27 -18.44 -2.56
CA LEU A 467 -1.28 -19.34 -3.16
C LEU A 467 0.02 -19.39 -2.34
N ARG A 468 0.48 -18.25 -1.80
CA ARG A 468 1.65 -18.19 -0.91
C ARG A 468 1.42 -19.01 0.35
N GLY A 469 0.26 -18.87 0.99
CA GLY A 469 -0.08 -19.58 2.20
C GLY A 469 -0.14 -21.10 2.00
N ALA A 470 -0.75 -21.55 0.91
CA ALA A 470 -0.80 -22.97 0.54
C ALA A 470 0.59 -23.57 0.29
N LEU A 471 1.45 -22.89 -0.49
CA LEU A 471 2.83 -23.34 -0.74
C LEU A 471 3.63 -23.44 0.56
N ARG A 472 3.48 -22.44 1.45
CA ARG A 472 4.16 -22.40 2.75
C ARG A 472 3.68 -23.49 3.69
N LEU A 473 2.37 -23.76 3.71
CA LEU A 473 1.79 -24.83 4.53
C LEU A 473 2.30 -26.20 4.08
N ALA A 474 2.31 -26.45 2.77
CA ALA A 474 2.84 -27.69 2.21
C ALA A 474 4.33 -27.90 2.54
N GLU A 475 5.16 -26.84 2.48
CA GLU A 475 6.56 -26.92 2.89
C GLU A 475 6.70 -27.18 4.40
N ALA A 476 5.88 -26.54 5.23
CA ALA A 476 5.89 -26.75 6.68
C ALA A 476 5.49 -28.19 7.04
N GLU A 477 4.45 -28.73 6.41
CA GLU A 477 4.01 -30.12 6.59
C GLU A 477 5.08 -31.11 6.15
N ALA A 478 5.73 -30.89 5.00
CA ALA A 478 6.84 -31.71 4.54
C ALA A 478 8.01 -31.71 5.54
N LYS A 479 8.37 -30.52 6.07
CA LYS A 479 9.40 -30.39 7.11
C LYS A 479 9.01 -31.14 8.39
N LEU A 480 7.77 -31.02 8.84
CA LEU A 480 7.28 -31.65 10.07
C LEU A 480 7.15 -33.18 9.94
N ALA A 481 6.79 -33.68 8.75
CA ALA A 481 6.74 -35.10 8.45
C ALA A 481 8.13 -35.74 8.46
N ALA A 482 9.14 -35.05 7.92
CA ALA A 482 10.52 -35.53 7.92
C ALA A 482 11.12 -35.62 9.34
N ALA A 483 10.77 -34.68 10.22
CA ALA A 483 11.23 -34.66 11.61
C ALA A 483 10.20 -33.97 12.53
N PRO A 484 9.40 -34.71 13.30
CA PRO A 484 8.40 -34.12 14.17
C PRO A 484 9.05 -33.26 15.25
N LEU A 485 8.44 -32.13 15.59
CA LEU A 485 8.89 -31.29 16.69
C LEU A 485 8.50 -31.93 18.03
N ALA A 486 9.31 -31.70 19.06
CA ALA A 486 8.95 -32.04 20.42
C ALA A 486 7.65 -31.32 20.82
N GLN A 487 6.78 -32.01 21.56
CA GLN A 487 5.55 -31.39 22.05
C GLN A 487 5.89 -30.23 22.98
N PRO A 488 5.31 -29.03 22.76
CA PRO A 488 5.49 -27.91 23.66
C PRO A 488 5.01 -28.26 25.07
N ARG A 489 5.76 -27.83 26.08
CA ARG A 489 5.44 -28.00 27.50
C ARG A 489 4.06 -27.44 27.81
N ALA A 490 3.30 -28.13 28.66
CA ALA A 490 2.00 -27.66 29.10
C ALA A 490 2.13 -26.34 29.88
N ALA A 491 1.25 -25.38 29.60
CA ALA A 491 1.24 -24.07 30.23
C ALA A 491 -0.17 -23.76 30.76
N ARG A 492 -0.43 -24.11 32.03
CA ARG A 492 -1.78 -24.01 32.63
C ARG A 492 -2.34 -22.58 32.70
N HIS A 493 -1.47 -21.59 32.84
CA HIS A 493 -1.83 -20.16 32.93
C HIS A 493 -1.61 -19.41 31.61
N GLY A 494 -1.37 -20.13 30.50
CA GLY A 494 -1.07 -19.54 29.21
C GLY A 494 0.41 -19.22 29.00
N ARG A 495 0.71 -18.58 27.87
CA ARG A 495 2.07 -18.17 27.48
C ARG A 495 2.09 -16.70 27.04
N THR A 496 3.22 -16.03 27.20
CA THR A 496 3.47 -14.67 26.67
C THR A 496 3.55 -14.66 25.13
N CYS A 497 3.63 -13.47 24.51
CA CYS A 497 3.82 -13.35 23.06
C CYS A 497 5.08 -14.07 22.56
N GLY A 498 6.13 -14.14 23.38
CA GLY A 498 7.37 -14.83 23.07
C GLY A 498 7.33 -16.33 23.39
N GLY A 499 6.16 -16.87 23.76
CA GLY A 499 5.98 -18.26 24.12
C GLY A 499 6.46 -18.64 25.52
N GLU A 500 6.80 -17.70 26.40
CA GLU A 500 7.22 -18.04 27.78
C GLU A 500 6.02 -18.49 28.62
N ILE A 501 6.21 -19.52 29.45
CA ILE A 501 5.14 -20.04 30.30
C ILE A 501 4.86 -19.06 31.43
N LEU A 502 3.61 -18.62 31.57
CA LEU A 502 3.22 -17.71 32.63
C LEU A 502 3.26 -18.43 33.99
N PRO A 503 3.84 -17.79 35.03
CA PRO A 503 3.80 -18.33 36.38
C PRO A 503 2.37 -18.35 36.95
N PRO A 504 2.09 -19.14 38.00
CA PRO A 504 0.81 -19.09 38.68
C PRO A 504 0.51 -17.68 39.19
N PRO A 505 -0.76 -17.23 39.14
CA PRO A 505 -1.14 -15.93 39.67
C PRO A 505 -0.77 -15.84 41.15
N ALA A 506 -0.26 -14.68 41.58
CA ALA A 506 0.08 -14.46 42.97
C ALA A 506 -1.17 -14.66 43.85
N PRO A 507 -1.04 -15.25 45.05
CA PRO A 507 -2.17 -15.39 45.96
C PRO A 507 -2.76 -14.00 46.27
N PRO A 508 -4.09 -13.88 46.41
CA PRO A 508 -4.71 -12.61 46.73
C PRO A 508 -4.11 -12.05 48.02
N VAL A 509 -3.58 -10.83 47.95
CA VAL A 509 -3.08 -10.11 49.12
C VAL A 509 -4.28 -9.83 50.02
N THR A 510 -4.43 -10.59 51.09
CA THR A 510 -5.35 -10.25 52.17
C THR A 510 -4.81 -9.00 52.84
N LEU A 511 -5.33 -7.83 52.47
CA LEU A 511 -5.10 -6.61 53.24
C LEU A 511 -5.67 -6.85 54.64
N PRO A 512 -4.88 -6.67 55.72
CA PRO A 512 -5.43 -6.76 57.06
C PRO A 512 -6.54 -5.72 57.19
N THR A 513 -7.75 -6.18 57.49
CA THR A 513 -8.85 -5.32 57.93
C THR A 513 -8.38 -4.62 59.20
N ALA A 514 -8.01 -3.35 59.07
CA ALA A 514 -7.80 -2.50 60.23
C ALA A 514 -9.10 -2.53 61.06
N PRO A 515 -9.04 -2.83 62.37
CA PRO A 515 -10.21 -2.68 63.22
C PRO A 515 -10.59 -1.20 63.20
N LEU A 516 -11.86 -0.92 62.86
CA LEU A 516 -12.47 0.39 63.03
C LEU A 516 -12.37 0.74 64.52
N THR A 517 -11.41 1.58 64.88
CA THR A 517 -11.42 2.27 66.17
C THR A 517 -12.70 3.09 66.20
N GLN A 518 -13.63 2.68 67.06
CA GLN A 518 -14.78 3.49 67.41
C GLN A 518 -14.25 4.77 68.07
N ASP A 519 -14.50 5.91 67.43
CA ASP A 519 -14.34 7.21 68.04
C ASP A 519 -15.26 7.28 69.28
N GLU A 520 -14.67 7.23 70.47
CA GLU A 520 -15.31 7.67 71.70
C GLU A 520 -15.32 9.20 71.73
N ASN A 521 -16.52 9.77 71.57
CA ASN A 521 -16.84 11.16 71.86
C ASN A 521 -16.85 11.36 73.39
N PRO A 522 -16.26 12.45 73.91
CA PRO A 522 -17.11 13.56 74.33
C PRO A 522 -16.61 14.96 73.95
#